data_AF-A0A6B3G489-F1
#
_entry.id   AF-A0A6B3G489-F1
#
_cell.length_a   1.000
_cell.length_b   1.000
_cell.length_c   1.000
_cell.angle_alpha   90.00
_cell.angle_beta   90.00
_cell.angle_gamma   90.00
#
_symmetry.space_group_name_H-M   'P 1'
#
loop_
_entity.id
_entity.type
_entity.pdbx_description
1 polymer ?
#
loop_
_entity_poly.entity_id
_entity_poly.type
_entity_poly.pdbx_seq_one_letter_code
_entity_poly.pdbx_strand_id
1 'polypeptide(L)'
;MVELPGGSFRMGDAFGEGYHADREGPVRDVTVAPFAIDTTAVTNADWAAFAAATGYRTDAERHGSSYVFHLLVHPQAGRHVFGRVPGAPWWLGVAGATWDAPEGPGSGLAD
;
A
#
# COMPACT_ATOMS: atom_id res chain seq x y z
N MET A 1 -18.48 -3.21 3.74
CA MET A 1 -18.96 -2.12 2.85
C MET A 1 -20.09 -1.31 3.46
N VAL A 2 -20.15 -0.02 3.09
CA VAL A 2 -21.27 0.90 3.29
C VAL A 2 -21.79 1.35 1.94
N GLU A 3 -23.12 1.43 1.81
CA GLU A 3 -23.79 1.92 0.60
C GLU A 3 -23.81 3.46 0.61
N LEU A 4 -23.32 4.06 -0.46
CA LEU A 4 -23.36 5.50 -0.68
C LEU A 4 -24.34 5.79 -1.84
N PRO A 5 -25.24 6.79 -1.69
CA PRO A 5 -26.24 7.10 -2.71
C PRO A 5 -25.64 7.73 -3.98
N GLY A 6 -24.33 7.98 -4.02
CA GLY A 6 -23.69 8.76 -5.07
C GLY A 6 -24.10 10.23 -5.02
N GLY A 7 -24.02 10.90 -6.16
CA GLY A 7 -24.35 12.33 -6.30
C GLY A 7 -23.16 13.15 -6.82
N SER A 8 -23.34 14.48 -6.79
CA SER A 8 -22.35 15.43 -7.27
C SER A 8 -21.57 16.06 -6.11
N PHE A 9 -20.25 16.20 -6.27
CA PHE A 9 -19.37 16.86 -5.30
C PHE A 9 -18.21 17.57 -5.98
N ARG A 10 -17.52 18.43 -5.23
CA ARG A 10 -16.32 19.15 -5.67
C ARG A 10 -15.09 18.29 -5.38
N MET A 11 -14.44 17.79 -6.43
CA MET A 11 -13.24 16.96 -6.32
C MET A 11 -11.98 17.77 -6.67
N GLY A 12 -10.93 17.62 -5.87
CA GLY A 12 -9.62 18.23 -6.06
C GLY A 12 -9.19 19.11 -4.89
N ASP A 13 -7.96 19.58 -4.91
CA ASP A 13 -7.38 20.45 -3.87
C ASP A 13 -8.01 21.87 -3.92
N ALA A 14 -8.76 22.20 -2.87
CA ALA A 14 -9.45 23.49 -2.73
C ALA A 14 -8.59 24.60 -2.11
N PHE A 15 -7.43 24.25 -1.54
CA PHE A 15 -6.52 25.18 -0.87
C PHE A 15 -5.30 25.53 -1.73
N GLY A 16 -5.02 24.74 -2.76
CA GLY A 16 -3.91 24.98 -3.69
C GLY A 16 -2.55 24.74 -3.04
N GLU A 17 -2.48 23.84 -2.06
CA GLU A 17 -1.28 23.46 -1.31
C GLU A 17 -0.58 22.23 -1.91
N GLY A 18 -1.26 21.52 -2.81
CA GLY A 18 -0.75 20.32 -3.47
C GLY A 18 0.47 20.59 -4.36
N TYR A 19 1.24 19.53 -4.62
CA TYR A 19 2.38 19.62 -5.52
C TYR A 19 1.90 19.72 -6.97
N HIS A 20 2.45 20.67 -7.74
CA HIS A 20 2.06 20.85 -9.15
C HIS A 20 2.24 19.58 -10.00
N ALA A 21 3.23 18.74 -9.67
CA ALA A 21 3.47 17.48 -10.37
C ALA A 21 2.36 16.43 -10.15
N ASP A 22 1.64 16.50 -9.02
CA ASP A 22 0.63 15.51 -8.62
C ASP A 22 -0.75 15.79 -9.21
N ARG A 23 -0.95 17.00 -9.76
CA ARG A 23 -2.17 17.42 -10.47
C ARG A 23 -3.45 17.20 -9.65
N GLU A 24 -3.40 17.57 -8.37
CA GLU A 24 -4.54 17.47 -7.45
C GLU A 24 -5.68 18.43 -7.79
N GLY A 25 -5.38 19.52 -8.49
CA GLY A 25 -6.36 20.47 -9.02
C GLY A 25 -6.53 20.36 -10.55
N PRO A 26 -7.37 21.24 -11.15
CA PRO A 26 -8.26 22.19 -10.47
C PRO A 26 -9.45 21.48 -9.82
N VAL A 27 -10.08 22.14 -8.85
CA VAL A 27 -11.35 21.66 -8.29
C VAL A 27 -12.43 21.62 -9.39
N ARG A 28 -13.07 20.47 -9.55
CA ARG A 28 -14.10 20.22 -10.56
C ARG A 28 -15.30 19.48 -9.98
N ASP A 29 -16.47 19.72 -10.58
CA ASP A 29 -17.69 18.99 -10.25
C ASP A 29 -17.62 17.57 -10.82
N VAL A 30 -17.77 16.57 -9.95
CA VAL A 30 -17.79 15.15 -10.29
C VAL A 30 -19.10 14.57 -9.83
N THR A 31 -19.76 13.82 -10.71
CA THR A 31 -20.97 13.05 -10.38
C THR A 31 -20.66 11.57 -10.45
N VAL A 32 -20.98 10.85 -9.38
CA VAL A 32 -20.85 9.38 -9.32
C VAL A 32 -22.23 8.76 -9.12
N ALA A 33 -22.44 7.60 -9.74
CA ALA A 33 -23.61 6.77 -9.48
C ALA A 33 -23.57 6.23 -8.04
N PRO A 34 -24.69 5.72 -7.49
CA PRO A 34 -24.68 4.98 -6.23
C PRO A 34 -23.65 3.84 -6.25
N PHE A 35 -22.92 3.65 -5.16
CA PHE A 35 -21.90 2.62 -5.05
C PHE A 35 -21.68 2.22 -3.59
N ALA A 36 -21.14 1.02 -3.37
CA ALA A 36 -20.68 0.57 -2.07
C ALA A 36 -19.16 0.73 -1.95
N ILE A 37 -18.67 1.04 -0.75
CA ILE A 37 -17.23 1.10 -0.46
C ILE A 37 -16.92 0.44 0.88
N ASP A 38 -15.78 -0.23 1.00
CA ASP A 38 -15.36 -0.79 2.27
C ASP A 38 -15.06 0.28 3.32
N THR A 39 -15.42 -0.02 4.57
CA THR A 39 -15.26 0.88 5.72
C THR A 39 -13.86 0.83 6.31
N THR A 40 -13.06 -0.17 5.91
CA THR A 40 -11.66 -0.35 6.27
C THR A 40 -10.88 -0.69 5.00
N ALA A 41 -9.57 -0.49 5.01
CA ALA A 41 -8.72 -1.16 4.03
C ALA A 41 -8.83 -2.68 4.19
N VAL A 42 -8.49 -3.43 3.13
CA VAL A 42 -8.38 -4.90 3.18
C VAL A 42 -7.39 -5.27 4.28
N THR A 43 -7.79 -6.13 5.20
CA THR A 43 -6.94 -6.52 6.33
C THR A 43 -6.03 -7.69 5.96
N ASN A 44 -5.00 -7.93 6.77
CA ASN A 44 -4.17 -9.13 6.64
C ASN A 44 -4.99 -10.43 6.74
N ALA A 45 -6.06 -10.44 7.54
CA ALA A 45 -6.94 -11.60 7.67
C ALA A 45 -7.76 -11.82 6.39
N ASP A 46 -8.33 -10.77 5.81
CA ASP A 46 -9.08 -10.83 4.56
C ASP A 46 -8.18 -11.30 3.40
N TRP A 47 -6.98 -10.72 3.32
CA TRP A 47 -6.00 -11.09 2.31
C TRP A 47 -5.51 -12.54 2.47
N ALA A 48 -5.23 -12.98 3.70
CA ALA A 48 -4.83 -14.36 3.97
C ALA A 48 -5.91 -15.36 3.55
N ALA A 49 -7.18 -15.06 3.80
CA ALA A 49 -8.31 -15.88 3.35
C ALA A 49 -8.37 -15.97 1.81
N PHE A 50 -8.20 -14.84 1.11
CA PHE A 50 -8.12 -14.80 -0.34
C PHE A 50 -6.96 -15.63 -0.90
N ALA A 51 -5.76 -15.42 -0.36
CA ALA A 51 -4.54 -16.11 -0.81
C ALA A 51 -4.67 -17.63 -0.59
N ALA A 52 -5.20 -18.07 0.55
CA ALA A 52 -5.43 -19.48 0.85
C ALA A 52 -6.48 -20.12 -0.09
N ALA A 53 -7.55 -19.40 -0.42
CA ALA A 53 -8.61 -19.91 -1.28
C ALA A 53 -8.19 -20.04 -2.75
N THR A 54 -7.24 -19.21 -3.21
CA THR A 54 -6.89 -19.10 -4.63
C THR A 54 -5.49 -19.60 -4.97
N GLY A 55 -4.62 -19.77 -3.96
CA GLY A 55 -3.19 -20.01 -4.17
C GLY A 55 -2.46 -18.81 -4.79
N TYR A 56 -3.03 -17.59 -4.67
CA TYR A 56 -2.45 -16.39 -5.26
C TYR A 56 -1.10 -16.06 -4.64
N ARG A 57 -0.12 -15.76 -5.51
CA ARG A 57 1.19 -15.22 -5.14
C ARG A 57 1.30 -13.77 -5.59
N THR A 58 1.62 -12.88 -4.65
CA THR A 58 1.82 -11.45 -4.90
C THR A 58 3.01 -11.19 -5.82
N ASP A 59 3.06 -9.99 -6.39
CA ASP A 59 4.21 -9.55 -7.17
C ASP A 59 5.48 -9.49 -6.33
N ALA A 60 5.39 -9.12 -5.05
CA ALA A 60 6.53 -9.13 -4.13
C ALA A 60 7.11 -10.55 -3.94
N GLU A 61 6.25 -11.57 -3.80
CA GLU A 61 6.67 -12.97 -3.72
C GLU A 61 7.28 -13.48 -5.03
N ARG A 62 6.78 -13.03 -6.18
CA ARG A 62 7.29 -13.42 -7.51
C ARG A 62 8.62 -12.75 -7.83
N HIS A 63 8.73 -11.47 -7.50
CA HIS A 63 9.96 -10.69 -7.67
C HIS A 63 11.01 -11.07 -6.63
N GLY A 64 10.58 -11.52 -5.45
CA GLY A 64 11.44 -11.95 -4.35
C GLY A 64 11.86 -10.82 -3.40
N SER A 65 11.26 -9.64 -3.50
CA SER A 65 11.53 -8.51 -2.61
C SER A 65 10.42 -7.46 -2.62
N SER A 66 10.38 -6.66 -1.56
CA SER A 66 9.59 -5.43 -1.48
C SER A 66 10.41 -4.33 -0.79
N TYR A 67 9.85 -3.13 -0.70
CA TYR A 67 10.46 -2.01 0.00
C TYR A 67 10.01 -1.98 1.47
N VAL A 68 10.99 -1.82 2.37
CA VAL A 68 10.77 -1.68 3.81
C VAL A 68 11.32 -0.33 4.27
N PHE A 69 10.58 0.35 5.14
CA PHE A 69 11.04 1.61 5.71
C PHE A 69 12.25 1.35 6.63
N HIS A 70 13.31 2.15 6.50
CA HIS A 70 14.62 1.83 7.08
C HIS A 70 14.64 1.66 8.62
N LEU A 71 13.69 2.25 9.34
CA LEU A 71 13.56 2.10 10.80
C LEU A 71 12.82 0.83 11.23
N LEU A 72 12.15 0.16 10.29
CA LEU A 72 11.31 -1.00 10.57
C LEU A 72 11.95 -2.32 10.16
N VAL A 73 13.08 -2.30 9.43
CA VAL A 73 13.73 -3.53 8.97
C VAL A 73 14.01 -4.46 10.15
N HIS A 74 13.47 -5.67 10.06
CA HIS A 74 13.63 -6.67 11.12
C HIS A 74 15.13 -6.99 11.32
N PRO A 75 15.62 -7.19 12.55
CA PRO A 75 17.05 -7.42 12.80
C PRO A 75 17.62 -8.61 12.01
N GLN A 76 16.82 -9.65 11.75
CA GLN A 76 17.25 -10.80 10.94
C GLN A 76 17.24 -10.51 9.42
N ALA A 77 16.49 -9.50 8.99
CA ALA A 77 16.38 -9.06 7.59
C ALA A 77 17.53 -8.14 7.16
N GLY A 78 18.35 -7.62 8.07
CA GLY A 78 19.41 -6.65 7.73
C GLY A 78 20.39 -7.13 6.64
N ARG A 79 20.73 -8.43 6.62
CA ARG A 79 21.58 -9.04 5.58
C ARG A 79 20.90 -9.19 4.21
N HIS A 80 19.58 -9.01 4.16
CA HIS A 80 18.75 -9.14 2.97
C HIS A 80 18.51 -7.78 2.28
N VAL A 81 19.03 -6.68 2.84
CA VAL A 81 18.98 -5.36 2.24
C VAL A 81 19.97 -5.27 1.08
N PHE A 82 19.50 -4.91 -0.12
CA PHE A 82 20.35 -4.83 -1.32
C PHE A 82 20.43 -3.43 -1.95
N GLY A 83 19.69 -2.44 -1.45
CA GLY A 83 19.75 -1.09 -1.99
C GLY A 83 18.82 -0.09 -1.31
N ARG A 84 18.98 1.18 -1.70
CA ARG A 84 18.11 2.30 -1.30
C ARG A 84 17.52 2.95 -2.54
N VAL A 85 16.30 3.45 -2.43
CA VAL A 85 15.67 4.19 -3.53
C VAL A 85 16.36 5.56 -3.70
N PRO A 86 16.91 5.89 -4.89
CA PRO A 86 17.45 7.22 -5.16
C PRO A 86 16.36 8.29 -5.00
N GLY A 87 16.65 9.37 -4.28
CA GLY A 87 15.66 10.42 -3.97
C GLY A 87 14.72 10.10 -2.80
N ALA A 88 14.68 8.85 -2.33
CA ALA A 88 13.92 8.44 -1.14
C ALA A 88 14.71 7.42 -0.30
N PRO A 89 15.87 7.81 0.27
CA PRO A 89 16.82 6.88 0.89
C PRO A 89 16.33 6.21 2.18
N TRP A 90 15.13 6.54 2.65
CA TRP A 90 14.43 5.88 3.75
C TRP A 90 13.73 4.58 3.33
N TRP A 91 13.61 4.30 2.03
CA TRP A 91 13.12 3.03 1.51
C TRP A 91 14.28 2.10 1.15
N LEU A 92 14.32 0.93 1.80
CA LEU A 92 15.30 -0.11 1.55
C LEU A 92 14.66 -1.23 0.72
N GLY A 93 15.34 -1.69 -0.34
CA GLY A 93 14.95 -2.92 -1.02
C GLY A 93 15.38 -4.11 -0.17
N VAL A 94 14.43 -4.94 0.26
CA VAL A 94 14.66 -6.08 1.15
C VAL A 94 14.20 -7.38 0.49
N ALA A 95 15.15 -8.28 0.24
CA ALA A 95 14.85 -9.60 -0.29
C ALA A 95 14.03 -10.42 0.72
N GLY A 96 12.94 -11.03 0.24
CA GLY A 96 12.01 -11.79 1.06
C GLY A 96 11.02 -10.96 1.88
N ALA A 97 10.97 -9.64 1.71
CA ALA A 97 9.88 -8.84 2.27
C ALA A 97 8.61 -9.02 1.44
N THR A 98 7.55 -9.46 2.08
CA THR A 98 6.24 -9.81 1.49
C THR A 98 5.11 -9.41 2.45
N TRP A 99 3.86 -9.59 2.05
CA TRP A 99 2.72 -9.18 2.88
C TRP A 99 2.68 -9.89 4.25
N ASP A 100 3.18 -11.13 4.32
CA ASP A 100 3.26 -11.98 5.51
C ASP A 100 4.60 -11.91 6.26
N ALA A 101 5.56 -11.14 5.74
CA ALA A 101 6.83 -10.76 6.38
C ALA A 101 7.16 -9.28 6.02
N PRO A 102 6.36 -8.31 6.51
CA PRO A 102 6.37 -6.95 5.99
C PRO A 102 7.68 -6.18 6.23
N GLU A 103 8.44 -6.55 7.25
CA GLU A 103 9.75 -5.99 7.61
C GLU A 103 10.93 -6.83 7.08
N GLY A 104 10.62 -7.89 6.32
CA GLY A 104 11.58 -8.82 5.75
C GLY A 104 11.75 -10.11 6.58
N PRO A 105 12.70 -10.99 6.19
CA PRO A 105 12.86 -12.29 6.81
C PRO A 105 12.98 -12.25 8.33
N GLY A 106 12.13 -13.02 8.99
CA GLY A 106 12.05 -13.14 10.45
C GLY A 106 10.96 -12.31 11.10
N SER A 107 10.29 -11.41 10.36
CA SER A 107 9.06 -10.78 10.84
C SER A 107 7.80 -11.55 10.41
N GLY A 108 6.67 -11.19 11.01
CA GLY A 108 5.37 -11.71 10.66
C GLY A 108 4.23 -10.75 11.01
N LEU A 109 3.01 -11.20 10.76
CA LEU A 109 1.80 -10.39 10.93
C LEU A 109 1.41 -10.08 12.40
N ALA A 110 2.12 -10.67 13.35
CA ALA A 110 1.82 -10.58 14.79
C ALA A 110 2.85 -9.79 15.60
N ASP A 111 3.88 -9.25 14.93
CA ASP A 111 4.92 -8.43 15.56
C ASP A 111 4.45 -6.99 15.87
#